data_AF-A0A4Y2R1Z8-F1
#
_entry.id   AF-A0A4Y2R1Z8-F1
#
_cell.length_a   1.000
_cell.length_b   1.000
_cell.length_c   1.000
_cell.angle_alpha   90.00
_cell.angle_beta   90.00
_cell.angle_gamma   90.00
#
_symmetry.space_group_name_H-M   'P 1'
#
loop_
_entity.id
_entity.type
_entity.pdbx_description
1 polymer ?
#
loop_
_entity_poly.entity_id
_entity_poly.type
_entity_poly.pdbx_seq_one_letter_code
_entity_poly.pdbx_strand_id
1 'polypeptide(L)'
;MQGKSTKGRRWSAKEKSFALQIYLHRPSAYRILRKYFAFPRKATLHRYTYNVPKAPGFSSNLVKCLKTQSFRISESEKLCVLSIDEMAIKPGYTYAEDLDCVDGFTTFKPDYKEKPSYATMENLVRMDGF
;
A
#
# COMPACT_ATOMS: atom_id res chain seq x y z
N MET A 1 29.56 -7.87 -14.38
CA MET A 1 28.99 -9.08 -13.77
C MET A 1 29.96 -9.50 -12.65
N GLN A 2 29.62 -9.34 -11.37
CA GLN A 2 30.55 -9.67 -10.28
C GLN A 2 29.98 -10.72 -9.34
N GLY A 3 30.80 -11.74 -9.09
CA GLY A 3 30.51 -12.96 -8.35
C GLY A 3 30.34 -12.72 -6.85
N LYS A 4 29.09 -12.58 -6.43
CA LYS A 4 28.70 -12.72 -5.02
C LYS A 4 27.87 -13.99 -4.90
N SER A 5 28.06 -14.72 -3.79
CA SER A 5 27.27 -15.89 -3.42
C SER A 5 25.78 -15.69 -3.73
N THR A 6 25.15 -16.68 -4.37
CA THR A 6 23.72 -16.67 -4.70
C THR A 6 22.83 -16.64 -3.46
N LYS A 7 23.38 -17.02 -2.30
CA LYS A 7 22.70 -17.07 -1.00
C LYS A 7 23.06 -15.84 -0.16
N GLY A 8 22.08 -15.31 0.59
CA GLY A 8 22.32 -14.21 1.54
C GLY A 8 22.58 -12.83 0.91
N ARG A 9 22.31 -12.64 -0.38
CA ARG A 9 22.52 -11.36 -1.07
C ARG A 9 21.71 -10.22 -0.44
N ARG A 10 22.40 -9.13 -0.06
CA ARG A 10 21.77 -7.86 0.32
C ARG A 10 21.37 -7.10 -0.93
N TRP A 11 20.12 -6.63 -0.97
CA TRP A 11 19.55 -5.86 -2.07
C TRP A 11 19.54 -4.38 -1.73
N SER A 12 20.04 -3.55 -2.65
CA SER A 12 19.91 -2.10 -2.58
C SER A 12 18.45 -1.66 -2.76
N ALA A 13 18.13 -0.43 -2.37
CA ALA A 13 16.80 0.13 -2.60
C ALA A 13 16.46 0.15 -4.11
N LYS A 14 17.40 0.58 -4.96
CA LYS A 14 17.22 0.63 -6.43
C LYS A 14 16.90 -0.75 -7.03
N GLU A 15 17.61 -1.80 -6.61
CA GLU A 15 17.33 -3.17 -7.05
C GLU A 15 15.95 -3.65 -6.58
N LYS A 16 15.54 -3.31 -5.35
CA LYS A 16 14.22 -3.65 -4.83
C LYS A 16 13.12 -2.91 -5.59
N SER A 17 13.27 -1.61 -5.87
CA SER A 17 12.31 -0.82 -6.64
C SER A 17 12.14 -1.37 -8.05
N PHE A 18 13.24 -1.68 -8.74
CA PHE A 18 13.20 -2.29 -10.08
C PHE A 18 12.51 -3.66 -10.07
N ALA A 19 12.87 -4.52 -9.11
CA ALA A 19 12.23 -5.83 -8.95
C ALA A 19 10.73 -5.71 -8.60
N LEU A 20 10.37 -4.71 -7.78
CA LEU A 20 8.99 -4.43 -7.40
C LEU A 20 8.17 -3.96 -8.59
N GLN A 21 8.70 -3.09 -9.45
CA GLN A 21 8.03 -2.66 -10.68
C GLN A 21 7.64 -3.84 -11.56
N ILE A 22 8.57 -4.78 -11.80
CA ILE A 22 8.29 -5.99 -12.60
C ILE A 22 7.23 -6.85 -11.90
N TYR A 23 7.34 -7.03 -10.58
CA TYR A 23 6.39 -7.84 -9.81
C TYR A 23 4.97 -7.26 -9.82
N LEU A 24 4.83 -5.94 -9.66
CA LEU A 24 3.55 -5.23 -9.68
C LEU A 24 2.93 -5.22 -11.08
N HIS A 25 3.76 -5.11 -12.13
CA HIS A 25 3.26 -5.15 -13.50
C HIS A 25 2.78 -6.55 -13.88
N ARG A 26 3.57 -7.60 -13.60
CA ARG A 26 3.17 -8.99 -13.89
C ARG A 26 3.88 -10.01 -12.98
N PRO A 27 3.19 -10.55 -11.95
CA PRO A 27 3.78 -11.53 -11.04
C PRO A 27 4.27 -12.82 -11.71
N SER A 28 3.61 -13.26 -12.79
CA SER A 28 4.01 -14.46 -13.54
C SER A 28 5.32 -14.25 -14.30
N ALA A 29 5.50 -13.09 -14.94
CA ALA A 29 6.75 -12.73 -15.61
C ALA A 29 7.90 -12.66 -14.59
N TYR A 30 7.65 -12.06 -13.43
CA TYR A 30 8.63 -12.00 -12.35
C TYR A 30 9.08 -13.40 -11.86
N ARG A 31 8.15 -14.37 -11.78
CA ARG A 31 8.47 -15.76 -11.42
C ARG A 31 9.36 -16.43 -12.46
N ILE A 32 9.16 -16.16 -13.75
CA ILE A 32 10.00 -16.69 -14.83
C ILE A 32 11.39 -16.04 -14.77
N LEU A 33 11.45 -14.71 -14.71
CA LEU A 33 12.71 -13.95 -14.69
C LEU A 33 13.61 -14.32 -13.50
N ARG A 34 13.02 -14.59 -12.33
CA ARG A 34 13.76 -15.06 -11.15
C ARG A 34 14.52 -16.37 -11.37
N LYS A 35 14.08 -17.25 -12.28
CA LYS A 35 14.77 -18.52 -12.56
C LYS A 35 16.14 -18.29 -13.20
N TYR A 36 16.25 -17.24 -14.00
CA TYR A 36 17.45 -16.95 -14.79
C TYR A 36 18.28 -15.80 -14.20
N PHE A 37 17.65 -14.86 -13.52
CA PHE A 37 18.29 -13.67 -12.97
C PHE A 37 18.18 -13.61 -11.44
N ALA A 38 19.19 -13.01 -10.82
CA ALA A 38 19.18 -12.77 -9.38
C ALA A 38 18.15 -11.67 -9.03
N PHE A 39 17.00 -12.08 -8.48
CA PHE A 39 15.95 -11.17 -7.98
C PHE A 39 15.62 -11.40 -6.49
N PRO A 40 15.24 -10.35 -5.72
CA PRO A 40 14.80 -10.47 -4.32
C PRO A 40 13.62 -11.41 -4.14
N ARG A 41 13.49 -12.17 -3.05
CA ARG A 41 12.31 -13.06 -2.85
C ARG A 41 11.01 -12.26 -2.70
N LYS A 42 9.85 -12.88 -2.97
CA LYS A 42 8.52 -12.25 -2.74
C LYS A 42 8.40 -11.70 -1.32
N ALA A 43 8.83 -12.46 -0.31
CA ALA A 43 8.89 -12.01 1.08
C ALA A 43 9.77 -10.75 1.28
N THR A 44 10.87 -10.62 0.54
CA THR A 44 11.73 -9.44 0.57
C THR A 44 11.00 -8.21 0.00
N LEU A 45 10.22 -8.39 -1.08
CA LEU A 45 9.41 -7.32 -1.65
C LEU A 45 8.27 -6.90 -0.71
N HIS A 46 7.57 -7.86 -0.10
CA HIS A 46 6.52 -7.55 0.88
C HIS A 46 7.05 -6.76 2.07
N ARG A 47 8.19 -7.17 2.63
CA ARG A 47 8.83 -6.42 3.71
C ARG A 47 9.28 -5.04 3.27
N TYR A 48 9.71 -4.89 2.00
CA TYR A 48 10.10 -3.59 1.46
C TYR A 48 8.91 -2.63 1.33
N THR A 49 7.71 -3.13 1.03
CA THR A 49 6.48 -2.32 0.93
C THR A 49 5.70 -2.23 2.23
N TYR A 50 6.10 -2.96 3.29
CA TYR A 50 5.33 -3.05 4.53
C TYR A 50 5.12 -1.69 5.20
N ASN A 51 6.15 -0.83 5.17
CA ASN A 51 6.10 0.51 5.77
C ASN A 51 5.32 1.54 4.92
N VAL A 52 4.72 1.14 3.80
CA VAL A 52 3.87 2.04 3.01
C VAL A 52 2.52 2.14 3.72
N PRO A 53 2.08 3.35 4.14
CA PRO A 53 0.79 3.51 4.80
C PRO A 53 -0.35 3.01 3.92
N LYS A 54 -1.23 2.16 4.47
CA LYS A 54 -2.38 1.57 3.79
C LYS A 54 -3.73 2.10 4.31
N ALA A 55 -3.70 3.17 5.10
CA ALA A 55 -4.90 3.75 5.69
C ALA A 55 -5.82 4.37 4.62
N PRO A 56 -7.15 4.32 4.82
CA PRO A 56 -8.10 5.05 3.98
C PRO A 56 -7.81 6.56 3.93
N GLY A 57 -8.17 7.20 2.82
CA GLY A 57 -7.99 8.64 2.60
C GLY A 57 -6.77 9.00 1.74
N PHE A 58 -6.40 10.28 1.77
CA PHE A 58 -5.30 10.78 0.94
C PHE A 58 -3.93 10.47 1.56
N SER A 59 -3.08 9.78 0.81
CA SER A 59 -1.71 9.53 1.21
C SER A 59 -0.88 10.82 1.14
N SER A 60 -0.36 11.27 2.27
CA SER A 60 0.55 12.42 2.33
C SER A 60 1.82 12.20 1.51
N ASN A 61 2.27 10.95 1.38
CA ASN A 61 3.41 10.57 0.54
C ASN A 61 3.09 10.77 -0.95
N LEU A 62 1.86 10.46 -1.38
CA LEU A 62 1.42 10.70 -2.75
C LEU A 62 1.45 12.20 -3.08
N VAL A 63 0.90 13.03 -2.19
CA VAL A 63 0.91 14.50 -2.37
C VAL A 63 2.33 15.05 -2.45
N LYS A 64 3.26 14.56 -1.62
CA LYS A 64 4.69 14.93 -1.68
C LYS A 64 5.34 14.54 -3.01
N CYS A 65 5.05 13.34 -3.51
CA CYS A 65 5.53 12.89 -4.81
C CYS A 65 4.99 13.76 -5.94
N LEU A 66 3.70 14.09 -5.94
CA LEU A 66 3.08 14.97 -6.94
C LEU A 66 3.73 16.36 -6.92
N LYS A 67 3.97 16.94 -5.74
CA LYS A 67 4.69 18.22 -5.60
C LYS A 67 6.11 18.16 -6.16
N THR A 68 6.81 17.05 -5.94
CA THR A 68 8.18 16.88 -6.45
C THR A 68 8.19 16.80 -7.98
N GLN A 69 7.21 16.12 -8.58
CA GLN A 69 7.09 16.04 -10.03
C GLN A 69 6.64 17.37 -10.64
N SER A 70 5.74 18.11 -9.99
CA SER A 70 5.23 19.38 -10.52
C SER A 70 6.31 20.46 -10.65
N PHE A 71 7.40 20.41 -9.87
CA PHE A 71 8.55 21.30 -10.07
C PHE A 71 9.24 21.12 -11.42
N ARG A 72 9.07 19.98 -12.08
CA ARG A 72 9.67 19.66 -13.39
C ARG A 72 8.72 19.97 -14.56
N ILE A 73 7.51 20.40 -14.26
CA ILE A 73 6.41 20.61 -15.21
C ILE A 73 6.19 22.13 -15.37
N SER A 74 5.90 22.58 -16.58
CA SER A 74 5.63 24.00 -16.86
C SER A 74 4.28 24.45 -16.26
N GLU A 75 4.10 25.75 -16.00
CA GLU A 75 2.85 26.25 -15.37
C GLU A 75 1.59 25.91 -16.18
N SER A 76 1.67 25.92 -17.51
CA SER A 76 0.56 25.55 -18.39
C SER A 76 0.18 24.06 -18.28
N GLU A 77 1.14 23.20 -17.93
CA GLU A 77 0.95 21.76 -17.81
C GLU A 77 0.59 21.32 -16.37
N LYS A 78 0.65 22.23 -15.40
CA LYS A 78 0.22 21.97 -14.00
C LYS A 78 -1.31 21.92 -13.86
N LEU A 79 -2.04 22.46 -14.83
CA LEU A 79 -3.50 22.40 -14.84
C LEU A 79 -3.94 20.96 -15.08
N CYS A 80 -4.56 20.33 -14.07
CA CYS A 80 -5.05 18.97 -14.16
C CYS A 80 -6.46 18.83 -13.58
N VAL A 81 -7.17 17.79 -14.03
CA VAL A 81 -8.48 17.41 -13.50
C VAL A 81 -8.28 16.19 -12.61
N LEU A 82 -8.79 16.26 -11.37
CA LEU A 82 -8.85 15.13 -10.46
C LEU A 82 -10.27 14.55 -10.51
N SER A 83 -10.41 13.38 -11.14
CA SER A 83 -11.66 12.63 -11.16
C SER A 83 -11.55 11.43 -10.22
N ILE A 84 -12.54 11.27 -9.34
CA ILE A 84 -12.63 10.19 -8.38
C ILE A 84 -13.96 9.48 -8.60
N ASP A 85 -13.94 8.16 -8.58
CA ASP A 85 -15.11 7.32 -8.74
C ASP A 85 -15.13 6.25 -7.63
N GLU A 86 -16.32 5.76 -7.30
CA GLU A 86 -16.52 4.70 -6.33
C GLU A 86 -16.39 3.33 -7.00
N MET A 87 -15.95 2.33 -6.25
CA MET A 87 -15.84 0.95 -6.72
C MET A 87 -16.57 0.02 -5.77
N ALA A 88 -17.49 -0.79 -6.29
CA ALA A 88 -18.12 -1.85 -5.50
C ALA A 88 -17.09 -2.93 -5.14
N ILE A 89 -16.88 -3.15 -3.84
CA ILE A 89 -16.01 -4.20 -3.30
C ILE A 89 -16.89 -5.27 -2.67
N LYS A 90 -16.44 -6.53 -2.69
CA LYS A 90 -17.15 -7.62 -2.02
C LYS A 90 -17.28 -7.32 -0.51
N PRO A 91 -18.50 -7.30 0.04
CA PRO A 91 -18.69 -7.08 1.47
C PRO A 91 -18.10 -8.24 2.28
N GLY A 92 -17.48 -7.92 3.41
CA GLY A 92 -16.91 -8.91 4.32
C GLY A 92 -16.01 -8.29 5.37
N TYR A 93 -15.65 -9.10 6.36
CA TYR A 93 -14.67 -8.75 7.39
C TYR A 93 -13.34 -9.44 7.09
N THR A 94 -12.25 -8.73 7.29
CA THR A 94 -10.88 -9.26 7.20
C THR A 94 -10.13 -8.83 8.45
N TYR A 95 -9.46 -9.77 9.11
CA TYR A 95 -8.58 -9.43 10.22
C TYR A 95 -7.20 -9.03 9.70
N ALA A 96 -6.76 -7.82 10.03
CA ALA A 96 -5.45 -7.30 9.73
C ALA A 96 -4.50 -7.66 10.88
N GLU A 97 -3.80 -8.79 10.75
CA GLU A 97 -2.86 -9.29 11.77
C GLU A 97 -1.74 -8.29 12.12
N ASP A 98 -1.34 -7.44 11.17
CA ASP A 98 -0.29 -6.45 11.36
C ASP A 98 -0.73 -5.24 12.21
N LEU A 99 -2.03 -4.98 12.26
CA LEU A 99 -2.63 -3.85 12.98
C LEU A 99 -3.49 -4.29 14.16
N ASP A 100 -3.61 -5.61 14.37
CA ASP A 100 -4.52 -6.23 15.35
C ASP A 100 -5.92 -5.62 15.31
N CYS A 101 -6.49 -5.52 14.10
CA CYS A 101 -7.80 -4.91 13.90
C CYS A 101 -8.67 -5.68 12.89
N VAL A 102 -9.98 -5.59 13.08
CA VAL A 102 -10.96 -6.13 12.13
C VAL A 102 -11.30 -5.01 11.13
N ASP A 103 -10.90 -5.21 9.88
CA ASP A 103 -11.27 -4.37 8.73
C ASP A 103 -12.59 -4.88 8.12
N GLY A 104 -13.45 -3.99 7.66
CA GLY A 104 -14.82 -4.33 7.28
C GLY A 104 -15.59 -3.22 6.58
N PHE A 105 -16.91 -3.18 6.79
CA PHE A 105 -17.85 -2.22 6.18
C PHE A 105 -17.59 -0.77 6.59
N THR A 106 -16.51 -0.17 6.11
CA THR A 106 -16.35 1.28 6.18
C THR A 106 -16.97 1.88 4.93
N THR A 107 -18.27 2.17 5.00
CA THR A 107 -18.97 2.97 3.99
C THR A 107 -19.42 4.25 4.66
N PHE A 108 -18.92 5.38 4.13
CA PHE A 108 -19.50 6.73 4.15
C PHE A 108 -20.59 6.92 5.22
N LYS A 109 -20.33 7.70 6.29
CA LYS A 109 -21.41 8.08 7.24
C LYS A 109 -22.54 8.70 6.43
N PRO A 110 -23.69 8.04 6.24
CA PRO A 110 -24.84 8.77 5.82
C PRO A 110 -25.33 9.46 7.10
N ASP A 111 -25.76 10.71 7.01
CA ASP A 111 -26.44 11.37 8.14
C ASP A 111 -27.66 10.52 8.51
N TYR A 112 -27.51 9.61 9.47
CA TYR A 112 -28.61 8.80 9.99
C TYR A 112 -28.72 9.03 11.49
N LYS A 113 -29.87 9.58 11.85
CA LYS A 113 -30.51 9.52 13.17
C LYS A 113 -30.88 8.08 13.58
N GLU A 114 -30.30 7.05 12.96
CA GLU A 114 -30.59 5.65 13.25
C GLU A 114 -29.30 4.90 13.55
N LYS A 115 -29.30 4.22 14.70
CA LYS A 115 -28.16 3.44 15.19
C LYS A 115 -28.05 2.16 14.34
N PRO A 116 -26.86 1.80 13.84
CA PRO A 116 -26.67 0.53 13.16
C PRO A 116 -26.91 -0.64 14.13
N SER A 117 -27.56 -1.70 13.63
CA SER A 117 -28.08 -2.81 14.44
C SER A 117 -27.04 -3.82 14.94
N TYR A 118 -25.75 -3.60 14.69
CA TYR A 118 -24.68 -4.49 15.14
C TYR A 118 -23.38 -3.73 15.47
N ALA A 119 -23.46 -2.85 16.45
CA ALA A 119 -22.26 -2.42 17.19
C ALA A 119 -22.58 -2.45 18.67
N THR A 120 -22.77 -3.67 19.20
CA THR A 120 -22.91 -3.90 20.62
C THR A 120 -21.60 -4.52 21.10
N MET A 121 -20.88 -3.75 21.93
CA MET A 121 -19.68 -4.13 22.74
C MET A 121 -18.38 -4.33 21.91
N GLU A 122 -17.23 -3.69 22.16
CA GLU A 122 -16.70 -2.94 23.30
C GLU A 122 -15.74 -1.86 22.79
N ASN A 123 -16.11 -0.58 22.93
CA ASN A 123 -15.12 0.49 23.09
C ASN A 123 -15.03 0.75 24.59
N LEU A 124 -14.22 -0.05 25.29
CA LEU A 124 -13.79 0.29 26.64
C LEU A 124 -12.40 -0.30 26.94
N VAL A 125 -11.36 0.25 26.34
CA VAL A 125 -10.09 0.40 27.04
C VAL A 125 -9.59 1.83 26.89
N ARG A 126 -10.03 2.65 27.85
CA ARG A 126 -9.25 3.75 28.41
C ARG A 126 -7.91 3.20 28.91
N MET A 127 -6.82 3.77 28.47
CA MET A 127 -5.54 3.94 29.18
C MET A 127 -4.91 5.17 28.50
N ASP A 128 -5.14 6.41 28.93
CA ASP A 128 -4.57 7.06 30.12
C ASP A 128 -3.13 6.60 30.40
N GLY A 129 -2.16 7.47 30.06
CA GLY A 129 -0.81 7.49 30.63
C GLY A 129 0.33 6.93 29.76
N PHE A 130 1.00 7.80 29.01
CA PHE A 130 2.44 8.10 29.10
C PHE A 130 2.77 9.37 28.29
#